data_AF-A0A532TMT5-F1
#
_entry.id   AF-A0A532TMT5-F1
#
_cell.length_a   1.000
_cell.length_b   1.000
_cell.length_c   1.000
_cell.angle_alpha   90.00
_cell.angle_beta   90.00
_cell.angle_gamma   90.00
#
_symmetry.space_group_name_H-M   'P 1'
#
loop_
_entity.id
_entity.type
_entity.pdbx_description
1 polymer ?
#
loop_
_entity_poly.entity_id
_entity_poly.type
_entity_poly.pdbx_seq_one_letter_code
_entity_poly.pdbx_strand_id
1 'polypeptide(L)'
;MFPLKKRIIVKEGGGFNMENIIDGLKNMLKEQVSINIDDIKLKISLDFKGEKKRKDELGKESEVKDMLKVIGGLTEDIQMDINVDEESQKITIEFKNKEDMINVQNILENLWEKASELLKKAFLGDFMAIKDLGDFTE
;
A
#
# COMPACT_ATOMS: atom_id res chain seq x y z
N MET A 1 38.51 -32.12 40.69
CA MET A 1 37.99 -30.77 40.96
C MET A 1 37.89 -30.05 39.62
N PHE A 2 36.72 -30.10 38.97
CA PHE A 2 36.50 -29.52 37.64
C PHE A 2 35.85 -28.14 37.78
N PRO A 3 36.30 -27.10 37.07
CA PRO A 3 35.70 -25.78 37.18
C PRO A 3 34.32 -25.76 36.54
N LEU A 4 33.40 -25.08 37.23
CA LEU A 4 32.02 -24.83 36.87
C LEU A 4 31.91 -24.22 35.47
N LYS A 5 31.12 -24.88 34.60
CA LYS A 5 30.66 -24.31 33.32
C LYS A 5 30.01 -22.95 33.60
N LYS A 6 30.58 -21.88 33.04
CA LYS A 6 29.88 -20.60 32.89
C LYS A 6 28.57 -20.86 32.15
N ARG A 7 27.44 -20.72 32.84
CA ARG A 7 26.14 -20.58 32.19
C ARG A 7 26.16 -19.26 31.43
N ILE A 8 26.17 -19.35 30.11
CA ILE A 8 25.79 -18.22 29.26
C ILE A 8 24.31 -18.00 29.54
N ILE A 9 23.98 -16.93 30.26
CA ILE A 9 22.62 -16.41 30.30
C ILE A 9 22.42 -15.75 28.94
N VAL A 10 21.76 -16.47 28.03
CA VAL A 10 21.19 -15.86 26.84
C VAL A 10 20.08 -14.96 27.35
N LYS A 11 20.30 -13.64 27.36
CA LYS A 11 19.20 -12.69 27.49
C LYS A 11 18.26 -12.98 26.32
N GLU A 12 17.01 -13.32 26.64
CA GLU A 12 15.93 -13.41 25.65
C GLU A 12 15.98 -12.14 24.79
N GLY A 13 16.38 -12.32 23.53
CA GLY A 13 16.34 -11.27 22.53
C GLY A 13 14.89 -10.88 22.32
N GLY A 14 14.62 -9.58 22.27
CA GLY A 14 13.29 -9.04 21.99
C GLY A 14 12.70 -9.74 20.77
N GLY A 15 11.54 -10.39 20.97
CA GLY A 15 10.84 -11.10 19.92
C GLY A 15 10.50 -10.13 18.78
N PHE A 16 11.04 -10.41 17.59
CA PHE A 16 10.55 -9.84 16.35
C PHE A 16 9.12 -10.36 16.14
N ASN A 17 8.11 -9.62 16.61
CA ASN A 17 6.71 -9.93 16.31
C ASN A 17 6.38 -9.43 14.90
N MET A 18 5.88 -10.32 14.05
CA MET A 18 5.47 -10.02 12.68
C MET A 18 4.41 -8.93 12.59
N GLU A 19 3.55 -8.82 13.61
CA GLU A 19 2.58 -7.72 13.73
C GLU A 19 3.29 -6.36 13.77
N ASN A 20 4.37 -6.24 14.54
CA ASN A 20 5.16 -5.01 14.62
C ASN A 20 5.85 -4.68 13.29
N ILE A 21 6.23 -5.69 12.49
CA ILE A 21 6.84 -5.49 11.16
C ILE A 21 5.80 -4.96 10.18
N ILE A 22 4.62 -5.58 10.12
CA ILE A 22 3.56 -5.17 9.18
C ILE A 22 3.04 -3.78 9.53
N ASP A 23 2.84 -3.49 10.81
CA ASP A 23 2.41 -2.16 11.27
C ASP A 23 3.50 -1.10 11.01
N GLY A 24 4.78 -1.48 11.15
CA GLY A 24 5.91 -0.63 10.78
C GLY A 24 5.93 -0.31 9.28
N LEU A 25 5.75 -1.31 8.41
CA LEU A 25 5.66 -1.12 6.95
C LEU A 25 4.49 -0.22 6.55
N LYS A 26 3.32 -0.43 7.16
CA LYS A 26 2.13 0.40 6.94
C LYS A 26 2.39 1.87 7.27
N ASN A 27 3.05 2.15 8.40
CA ASN A 27 3.37 3.52 8.79
C ASN A 27 4.40 4.14 7.85
N MET A 28 5.44 3.39 7.45
CA MET A 28 6.40 3.85 6.45
C MET A 28 5.72 4.21 5.13
N LEU A 29 4.83 3.36 4.61
CA LEU A 29 4.10 3.64 3.36
C LEU A 29 3.20 4.87 3.48
N LYS A 30 2.49 5.02 4.60
CA LYS A 30 1.68 6.22 4.89
C LYS A 30 2.51 7.51 4.94
N GLU A 31 3.72 7.46 5.46
CA GLU A 31 4.59 8.63 5.55
C GLU A 31 5.14 9.05 4.17
N GLN A 32 5.41 8.07 3.31
CA GLN A 32 5.98 8.27 1.97
C GLN A 32 4.96 8.72 0.92
N VAL A 33 3.66 8.58 1.15
CA VAL A 33 2.63 8.99 0.20
C VAL A 33 1.70 10.02 0.83
N SER A 34 1.62 11.19 0.22
CA SER A 34 0.65 12.22 0.58
C SER A 34 -0.55 12.15 -0.37
N ILE A 35 -1.74 11.99 0.20
CA ILE A 35 -3.01 11.99 -0.54
C ILE A 35 -3.60 13.39 -0.44
N ASN A 36 -3.77 14.06 -1.58
CA ASN A 36 -4.35 15.40 -1.68
C ASN A 36 -5.65 15.34 -2.49
N ILE A 37 -6.70 15.99 -1.97
CA ILE A 37 -8.04 15.97 -2.56
C ILE A 37 -8.41 17.39 -2.97
N ASP A 38 -8.79 17.56 -4.24
CA ASP A 38 -9.33 18.79 -4.81
C ASP A 38 -10.79 18.55 -5.21
N ASP A 39 -11.69 18.82 -4.27
CA ASP A 39 -13.15 18.71 -4.44
C ASP A 39 -13.70 19.59 -5.56
N ILE A 40 -13.02 20.70 -5.88
CA ILE A 40 -13.49 21.67 -6.87
C ILE A 40 -13.17 21.15 -8.28
N LYS A 41 -11.98 20.58 -8.45
CA LYS A 41 -11.54 20.00 -9.73
C LYS A 41 -11.87 18.52 -9.87
N LEU A 42 -12.52 17.92 -8.87
CA LEU A 42 -12.82 16.49 -8.82
C LEU A 42 -11.57 15.64 -9.06
N LYS A 43 -10.51 15.91 -8.29
CA LYS A 43 -9.19 15.33 -8.49
C LYS A 43 -8.60 14.83 -7.18
N ILE A 44 -8.01 13.64 -7.23
CA ILE A 44 -7.17 13.10 -6.17
C ILE A 44 -5.74 13.04 -6.68
N SER A 45 -4.79 13.40 -5.83
CA SER A 45 -3.35 13.33 -6.13
C SER A 45 -2.63 12.53 -5.06
N LEU A 46 -1.79 11.60 -5.50
CA LEU A 46 -0.85 10.84 -4.66
C LEU A 46 0.55 11.40 -4.94
N ASP A 47 1.09 12.13 -3.98
CA ASP A 47 2.42 12.73 -4.05
C ASP A 47 3.41 11.84 -3.28
N PHE A 48 4.36 11.23 -3.99
CA PHE A 48 5.34 10.33 -3.42
C PHE A 48 6.58 11.11 -2.95
N LYS A 49 6.93 10.93 -1.69
CA LYS A 49 8.08 11.57 -1.04
C LYS A 49 9.33 10.69 -1.15
N GLY A 50 10.47 11.30 -0.84
CA GLY A 50 11.75 10.60 -0.72
C GLY A 50 12.61 10.74 -1.97
N GLU A 51 13.47 9.74 -2.19
CA GLU A 51 14.35 9.73 -3.37
C GLU A 51 13.52 9.59 -4.65
N LYS A 52 14.03 10.22 -5.71
CA LYS A 52 13.40 10.16 -7.03
C LYS A 52 13.35 8.69 -7.48
N LYS A 53 12.13 8.16 -7.57
CA LYS A 53 11.84 6.82 -8.07
C LYS A 53 12.39 6.69 -9.48
N ARG A 54 12.89 5.51 -9.82
CA ARG A 54 13.33 5.24 -11.19
C ARG A 54 12.12 5.25 -12.12
N LYS A 55 12.40 5.39 -13.41
CA LYS A 55 11.41 5.22 -14.46
C LYS A 55 10.67 3.89 -14.25
N ASP A 56 9.35 3.90 -14.40
CA ASP A 56 8.45 2.77 -14.22
C ASP A 56 8.29 2.25 -12.77
N GLU A 57 8.85 2.90 -11.74
CA GLU A 57 8.69 2.47 -10.33
C GLU A 57 7.47 3.08 -9.61
N LEU A 58 6.82 4.10 -10.19
CA LEU A 58 5.56 4.66 -9.66
C LEU A 58 4.34 3.82 -10.07
N GLY A 59 4.55 2.90 -11.00
CA GLY A 59 3.52 2.09 -11.62
C GLY A 59 2.89 2.74 -12.83
N LYS A 60 2.15 1.96 -13.60
CA LYS A 60 1.40 2.36 -14.79
C LYS A 60 -0.04 2.70 -14.42
N GLU A 61 -0.73 3.39 -15.32
CA GLU A 61 -2.15 3.68 -15.20
C GLU A 61 -3.00 2.43 -14.87
N SER A 62 -2.74 1.33 -15.58
CA SER A 62 -3.41 0.05 -15.38
C SER A 62 -3.18 -0.51 -13.98
N GLU A 63 -1.96 -0.43 -13.46
CA GLU A 63 -1.61 -0.94 -12.13
C GLU A 63 -2.29 -0.12 -11.02
N VAL A 64 -2.47 1.18 -11.22
CA VAL A 64 -3.25 2.02 -10.29
C VAL A 64 -4.72 1.61 -10.30
N LYS A 65 -5.30 1.33 -11.47
CA LYS A 65 -6.69 0.82 -11.58
C LYS A 65 -6.83 -0.55 -10.90
N ASP A 66 -5.88 -1.43 -11.13
CA ASP A 66 -5.89 -2.78 -10.55
C ASP A 66 -5.77 -2.69 -9.03
N MET A 67 -4.84 -1.87 -8.51
CA MET A 67 -4.73 -1.60 -7.08
C MET A 67 -6.05 -1.15 -6.46
N LEU A 68 -6.79 -0.24 -7.09
CA LEU A 68 -8.09 0.23 -6.61
C LEU A 68 -9.15 -0.88 -6.62
N LYS A 69 -9.17 -1.74 -7.63
CA LYS A 69 -10.10 -2.87 -7.72
C LYS A 69 -9.78 -3.96 -6.71
N VAL A 70 -8.53 -4.35 -6.68
CA VAL A 70 -8.02 -5.53 -6.00
C VAL A 70 -7.83 -5.28 -4.50
N ILE A 71 -7.07 -4.25 -4.14
CA ILE A 71 -6.80 -3.91 -2.73
C ILE A 71 -7.93 -3.04 -2.20
N GLY A 72 -8.38 -2.10 -3.03
CA GLY A 72 -9.44 -1.18 -2.66
C GLY A 72 -10.83 -1.79 -2.62
N GLY A 73 -11.06 -2.89 -3.35
CA GLY A 73 -12.37 -3.50 -3.49
C GLY A 73 -13.32 -2.71 -4.39
N LEU A 74 -12.79 -1.94 -5.34
CA LEU A 74 -13.61 -1.20 -6.30
C LEU A 74 -14.31 -2.18 -7.26
N THR A 75 -15.61 -2.36 -7.08
CA THR A 75 -16.43 -3.29 -7.90
C THR A 75 -17.09 -2.62 -9.11
N GLU A 76 -17.21 -1.30 -9.08
CA GLU A 76 -17.88 -0.51 -10.12
C GLU A 76 -16.87 -0.03 -11.15
N ASP A 77 -17.27 -0.01 -12.42
CA ASP A 77 -16.45 0.57 -13.48
C ASP A 77 -16.60 2.09 -13.47
N ILE A 78 -15.77 2.73 -12.64
CA ILE A 78 -15.75 4.19 -12.48
C ILE A 78 -15.02 4.82 -13.65
N GLN A 79 -15.64 5.85 -14.24
CA GLN A 79 -15.00 6.63 -15.30
C GLN A 79 -14.03 7.65 -14.69
N MET A 80 -12.76 7.24 -14.63
CA MET A 80 -11.64 8.04 -14.14
C MET A 80 -10.52 8.12 -15.18
N ASP A 81 -9.85 9.27 -15.20
CA ASP A 81 -8.60 9.48 -15.95
C ASP A 81 -7.43 9.48 -14.97
N ILE A 82 -6.42 8.65 -15.24
CA ILE A 82 -5.27 8.49 -14.35
C ILE A 82 -4.02 8.93 -15.10
N ASN A 83 -3.28 9.84 -14.51
CA ASN A 83 -2.02 10.32 -15.04
C ASN A 83 -0.90 10.02 -14.04
N VAL A 84 0.15 9.33 -14.51
CA VAL A 84 1.36 9.07 -13.72
C VAL A 84 2.46 9.99 -14.22
N ASP A 85 2.84 10.96 -13.39
CA ASP A 85 3.94 11.88 -13.65
C ASP A 85 5.17 11.45 -12.85
N GLU A 86 6.11 10.80 -13.53
CA GLU A 86 7.35 10.33 -12.94
C GLU A 86 8.34 11.46 -12.62
N GLU A 87 8.24 12.59 -13.33
CA GLU A 87 9.13 13.71 -13.10
C GLU A 87 8.83 14.39 -11.77
N SER A 88 7.55 14.60 -11.49
CA SER A 88 7.05 15.17 -10.24
C SER A 88 6.72 14.13 -9.16
N GLN A 89 6.89 12.84 -9.45
CA GLN A 89 6.56 11.72 -8.56
C GLN A 89 5.11 11.76 -8.05
N LYS A 90 4.19 11.99 -8.99
CA LYS A 90 2.79 12.25 -8.69
C LYS A 90 1.89 11.38 -9.52
N ILE A 91 0.93 10.73 -8.87
CA ILE A 91 -0.20 10.12 -9.56
C ILE A 91 -1.40 11.03 -9.38
N THR A 92 -2.08 11.34 -10.47
CA THR A 92 -3.31 12.13 -10.52
C THR A 92 -4.44 11.21 -10.94
N ILE A 93 -5.59 11.33 -10.27
CA ILE A 93 -6.84 10.66 -10.65
C ILE A 93 -7.92 11.73 -10.79
N GLU A 94 -8.50 11.87 -11.97
CA GLU A 94 -9.53 12.86 -12.29
C GLU A 94 -10.87 12.17 -12.53
N PHE A 95 -11.94 12.76 -12.00
CA PHE A 95 -13.27 12.17 -11.98
C PHE A 95 -14.28 13.07 -12.70
N LYS A 96 -15.31 12.46 -13.28
CA LYS A 96 -16.40 13.19 -13.93
C LYS A 96 -17.48 13.66 -12.96
N ASN A 97 -17.60 13.01 -11.82
CA ASN A 97 -18.59 13.35 -10.80
C ASN A 97 -17.99 13.18 -9.40
N LYS A 98 -18.66 13.78 -8.42
CA LYS A 98 -18.20 13.82 -7.03
C LYS A 98 -18.39 12.48 -6.30
N GLU A 99 -19.40 11.70 -6.67
CA GLU A 99 -19.70 10.41 -6.04
C GLU A 99 -18.56 9.42 -6.28
N ASP A 100 -18.11 9.30 -7.53
CA ASP A 100 -16.96 8.48 -7.92
C ASP A 100 -15.68 8.88 -7.20
N MET A 101 -15.43 10.20 -7.10
CA MET A 101 -14.27 10.73 -6.38
C MET A 101 -14.34 10.35 -4.89
N ILE A 102 -15.50 10.49 -4.24
CA ILE A 102 -15.67 10.13 -2.83
C ILE A 102 -15.45 8.62 -2.64
N ASN A 103 -15.95 7.79 -3.55
CA ASN A 103 -15.74 6.34 -3.50
C ASN A 103 -14.25 5.98 -3.55
N VAL A 104 -13.50 6.56 -4.49
CA VAL A 104 -12.06 6.31 -4.60
C VAL A 104 -11.27 6.94 -3.46
N GLN A 105 -11.68 8.11 -2.96
CA GLN A 105 -11.10 8.71 -1.76
C GLN A 105 -11.19 7.75 -0.56
N ASN A 106 -12.39 7.22 -0.29
CA ASN A 106 -12.60 6.28 0.82
C ASN A 106 -11.74 5.02 0.68
N ILE A 107 -11.55 4.56 -0.55
CA ILE A 107 -10.65 3.43 -0.86
C ILE A 107 -9.21 3.79 -0.50
N LEU A 108 -8.71 4.94 -0.98
CA LEU A 108 -7.32 5.36 -0.81
C LEU A 108 -6.98 5.65 0.66
N GLU A 109 -7.91 6.22 1.43
CA GLU A 109 -7.74 6.45 2.88
C GLU A 109 -7.54 5.14 3.66
N ASN A 110 -8.19 4.06 3.20
CA ASN A 110 -8.14 2.74 3.83
C ASN A 110 -7.19 1.76 3.14
N LEU A 111 -6.54 2.17 2.04
CA LEU A 111 -5.74 1.29 1.19
C LEU A 111 -4.64 0.58 1.99
N TRP A 112 -3.91 1.33 2.82
CA TRP A 112 -2.81 0.79 3.62
C TRP A 112 -3.29 -0.15 4.73
N GLU A 113 -4.49 0.06 5.26
CA GLU A 113 -5.10 -0.86 6.22
C GLU A 113 -5.39 -2.19 5.53
N LYS A 114 -6.12 -2.14 4.41
CA LYS A 114 -6.48 -3.33 3.62
C LYS A 114 -5.25 -4.09 3.15
N ALA A 115 -4.24 -3.40 2.62
CA ALA A 115 -2.97 -4.01 2.22
C ALA A 115 -2.28 -4.72 3.39
N SER A 116 -2.26 -4.09 4.57
CA SER A 116 -1.65 -4.69 5.77
C SER A 116 -2.42 -5.92 6.26
N GLU A 117 -3.75 -5.92 6.18
CA GLU A 117 -4.59 -7.07 6.53
C GLU A 117 -4.38 -8.23 5.56
N LEU A 118 -4.28 -7.95 4.26
CA LEU A 118 -4.00 -8.96 3.24
C LEU A 118 -2.64 -9.61 3.47
N LEU A 119 -1.62 -8.82 3.79
CA LEU A 119 -0.30 -9.34 4.17
C LEU A 119 -0.39 -10.21 5.43
N LYS A 120 -1.09 -9.76 6.48
CA LYS A 120 -1.31 -10.56 7.71
C LYS A 120 -1.95 -11.91 7.40
N LYS A 121 -3.01 -11.93 6.58
CA LYS A 121 -3.69 -13.18 6.17
C LYS A 121 -2.78 -14.11 5.38
N ALA A 122 -2.04 -13.59 4.40
CA ALA A 122 -1.08 -14.38 3.62
C ALA A 122 0.00 -15.01 4.51
N PHE A 123 0.55 -14.25 5.45
CA PHE A 123 1.54 -14.76 6.40
C PHE A 123 1.00 -15.85 7.31
N LEU A 124 -0.28 -15.78 7.69
CA LEU A 124 -0.95 -16.82 8.47
C LEU A 124 -1.30 -18.07 7.64
N GLY A 125 -0.91 -18.11 6.36
CA GLY A 125 -1.14 -19.24 5.46
C GLY A 125 -2.46 -19.17 4.70
N ASP A 126 -3.22 -18.09 4.85
CA ASP A 126 -4.43 -17.83 4.05
C ASP A 126 -4.05 -17.16 2.72
N PHE A 127 -3.44 -17.95 1.84
CA PHE A 127 -3.06 -17.51 0.50
C PHE A 127 -4.27 -17.24 -0.40
N MET A 128 -5.48 -17.70 -0.04
CA MET A 128 -6.69 -17.38 -0.79
C MET A 128 -7.02 -15.89 -0.69
N ALA A 129 -6.70 -15.25 0.43
CA ALA A 129 -6.90 -13.81 0.62
C ALA A 129 -6.08 -12.94 -0.35
N ILE A 130 -4.96 -13.44 -0.87
CA ILE A 130 -4.09 -12.71 -1.81
C ILE A 130 -4.11 -13.26 -3.24
N LYS A 131 -4.87 -14.33 -3.48
CA LYS A 131 -4.96 -14.97 -4.80
C LYS A 131 -5.56 -14.04 -5.85
N ASP A 132 -6.45 -13.14 -5.42
CA ASP A 132 -7.08 -12.15 -6.27
C ASP A 132 -6.22 -10.87 -6.43
N LEU A 133 -4.99 -10.85 -5.88
CA LEU A 133 -4.07 -9.71 -6.03
C LEU A 133 -3.52 -9.51 -7.46
N GLY A 134 -3.82 -10.43 -8.36
CA GLY A 134 -3.37 -10.43 -9.75
C GLY A 134 -2.31 -11.51 -10.02
N ASP A 135 -2.32 -12.00 -11.25
CA ASP A 135 -1.22 -12.81 -11.79
C ASP A 135 -0.13 -11.80 -12.20
N PHE A 136 1.01 -11.78 -11.51
CA PHE A 136 2.12 -10.87 -11.82
C PHE A 136 2.89 -11.28 -13.08
N THR A 137 2.21 -11.95 -14.01
CA THR A 137 2.74 -12.53 -15.24
C THR A 137 2.25 -11.75 -16.46
N GLU A 138 2.71 -10.51 -16.60
CA GLU A 138 2.86 -9.86 -17.91
C GLU A 138 4.31 -9.50 -18.19
#